data_AF-A0A290ZAZ8-F1
#
_entry.id   AF-A0A290ZAZ8-F1
#
_cell.length_a   1.000
_cell.length_b   1.000
_cell.length_c   1.000
_cell.angle_alpha   90.00
_cell.angle_beta   90.00
_cell.angle_gamma   90.00
#
_symmetry.space_group_name_H-M   'P 1'
#
loop_
_entity.id
_entity.type
_entity.pdbx_description
1 polymer ?
#
loop_
_entity_poly.entity_id
_entity_poly.type
_entity_poly.pdbx_seq_one_letter_code
_entity_poly.pdbx_strand_id
1 'polypeptide(L)'
;MRGLPPESALARQEGAWSLLEENVAQLVDVASHLAETAWTDRVTDPDDPEVKAARARTAGRRPPRHAPVVPVALRPAAIGEQLLRAYTERLAGLGATAVEPETTGQDGGLGSDGFDTLAAVFAGRLRQQ
;
A
#
# COMPACT_ATOMS: atom_id res chain seq x y z
N MET A 1 -13.28 -1.24 21.34
CA MET A 1 -13.46 -1.45 19.88
C MET A 1 -14.63 -2.40 19.65
N ARG A 2 -15.65 -2.02 18.87
CA ARG A 2 -16.69 -2.97 18.42
C ARG A 2 -16.10 -3.79 17.27
N GLY A 3 -16.02 -5.11 17.45
CA GLY A 3 -15.68 -6.02 16.35
C GLY A 3 -16.68 -5.91 15.20
N LEU A 4 -16.26 -6.32 14.00
CA LEU A 4 -17.16 -6.37 12.85
C LEU A 4 -18.34 -7.30 13.16
N PRO A 5 -19.55 -7.00 12.65
CA PRO A 5 -20.71 -7.86 12.85
C PRO A 5 -20.45 -9.28 12.34
N PRO A 6 -20.91 -10.33 13.03
CA PRO A 6 -20.66 -11.72 12.65
C PRO A 6 -21.20 -12.08 11.26
N GLU A 7 -22.16 -11.31 10.75
CA GLU A 7 -22.72 -11.40 9.41
C GLU A 7 -21.96 -10.61 8.33
N SER A 8 -20.93 -9.84 8.69
CA SER A 8 -20.12 -9.12 7.72
C SER A 8 -19.41 -10.11 6.80
N ALA A 9 -19.41 -9.87 5.49
CA ALA A 9 -18.59 -10.63 4.55
C ALA A 9 -17.09 -10.56 4.89
N LEU A 10 -16.67 -9.48 5.57
CA LEU A 10 -15.31 -9.32 6.11
C LEU A 10 -15.08 -10.11 7.42
N ALA A 11 -16.16 -10.53 8.10
CA ALA A 11 -16.10 -11.36 9.31
C ALA A 11 -16.25 -12.87 9.00
N ARG A 12 -16.58 -13.24 7.76
CA ARG A 12 -16.93 -14.62 7.41
C ARG A 12 -15.71 -15.46 7.07
N GLN A 13 -15.47 -16.39 7.99
CA GLN A 13 -14.82 -17.69 7.85
C GLN A 13 -13.30 -17.68 7.63
N GLU A 14 -12.60 -17.98 8.72
CA GLU A 14 -11.42 -18.85 8.71
C GLU A 14 -11.83 -20.26 8.21
N GLY A 15 -12.28 -20.35 6.96
CA GLY A 15 -12.34 -21.60 6.22
C GLY A 15 -10.94 -21.96 5.69
N ALA A 16 -10.78 -23.17 5.15
CA ALA A 16 -9.54 -23.54 4.48
C ALA A 16 -9.29 -22.60 3.28
N TRP A 17 -8.30 -21.70 3.40
CA TRP A 17 -7.88 -20.80 2.32
C TRP A 17 -7.47 -21.62 1.11
N SER A 18 -8.28 -21.53 0.06
CA SER A 18 -8.17 -22.31 -1.15
C SER A 18 -7.21 -21.66 -2.16
N LEU A 19 -6.76 -22.47 -3.12
CA LEU A 19 -5.97 -21.97 -4.25
C LEU A 19 -6.73 -20.93 -5.08
N LEU A 20 -8.06 -21.04 -5.16
CA LEU A 20 -8.88 -20.07 -5.88
C LEU A 20 -8.88 -18.71 -5.17
N GLU A 21 -9.07 -18.70 -3.85
CA GLU A 21 -9.03 -17.47 -3.04
C GLU A 21 -7.66 -16.80 -3.14
N GLU A 22 -6.58 -17.57 -3.08
CA GLU A 22 -5.23 -17.04 -3.25
C GLU A 22 -5.00 -16.48 -4.66
N ASN A 23 -5.44 -17.18 -5.71
CA ASN A 23 -5.33 -16.70 -7.09
C ASN A 23 -6.12 -15.40 -7.31
N VAL A 24 -7.33 -15.30 -6.73
CA VAL A 24 -8.14 -14.08 -6.78
C VAL A 24 -7.45 -12.95 -6.02
N ALA A 25 -6.90 -13.24 -4.84
CA ALA A 25 -6.19 -12.24 -4.04
C ALA A 25 -4.95 -11.70 -4.78
N GLN A 26 -4.18 -12.55 -5.45
CA GLN A 26 -3.05 -12.11 -6.29
C GLN A 26 -3.50 -11.26 -7.48
N LEU A 27 -4.62 -11.62 -8.11
CA LEU A 27 -5.17 -10.82 -9.20
C LEU A 27 -5.58 -9.42 -8.70
N VAL A 28 -6.21 -9.33 -7.53
CA VAL A 28 -6.57 -8.05 -6.89
C VAL A 28 -5.33 -7.21 -6.62
N ASP A 29 -4.28 -7.79 -6.04
CA ASP A 29 -3.03 -7.06 -5.76
C ASP A 29 -2.41 -6.45 -7.02
N VAL A 30 -2.34 -7.24 -8.11
CA VAL A 30 -1.83 -6.77 -9.40
C VAL A 30 -2.74 -5.70 -10.01
N ALA A 31 -4.06 -5.90 -9.97
CA ALA A 31 -5.01 -4.94 -10.51
C ALA A 31 -4.93 -3.59 -9.78
N SER A 32 -4.83 -3.60 -8.44
CA SER A 32 -4.62 -2.40 -7.63
C SER A 32 -3.32 -1.69 -7.98
N HIS A 33 -2.21 -2.43 -8.13
CA HIS A 33 -0.93 -1.84 -8.54
C HIS A 33 -0.99 -1.18 -9.92
N LEU A 34 -1.63 -1.84 -10.90
CA LEU A 34 -1.80 -1.29 -12.25
C LEU A 34 -2.69 -0.04 -12.25
N ALA A 35 -3.76 -0.04 -11.46
CA ALA A 35 -4.65 1.11 -11.33
C ALA A 35 -3.93 2.31 -10.72
N GLU A 36 -3.18 2.10 -9.64
CA GLU A 36 -2.40 3.15 -8.96
C GLU A 36 -1.31 3.72 -9.86
N THR A 37 -0.57 2.85 -10.56
CA THR A 37 0.47 3.29 -11.51
C THR A 37 -0.14 4.10 -12.65
N ALA A 38 -1.24 3.61 -13.23
CA ALA A 38 -1.92 4.33 -14.31
C ALA A 38 -2.55 5.64 -13.85
N TRP A 39 -3.01 5.73 -12.60
CA TRP A 39 -3.50 6.98 -12.03
C TRP A 39 -2.35 7.97 -11.83
N THR A 40 -1.27 7.53 -11.18
CA THR A 40 -0.05 8.32 -10.96
C THR A 40 0.47 8.89 -12.27
N ASP A 41 0.59 8.07 -13.31
CA ASP A 41 1.05 8.52 -14.63
C ASP A 41 0.15 9.60 -15.26
N ARG A 42 -1.16 9.61 -14.95
CA ARG A 42 -2.09 10.62 -15.48
C ARG A 42 -2.08 11.92 -14.70
N VAL A 43 -1.87 11.86 -13.39
CA VAL A 43 -1.97 13.03 -12.51
C VAL A 43 -0.63 13.67 -12.20
N THR A 44 0.48 12.98 -12.44
CA THR A 44 1.83 13.52 -12.23
C THR A 44 2.13 14.56 -13.30
N ASP A 45 2.34 15.81 -12.87
CA ASP A 45 2.86 16.85 -13.75
C ASP A 45 4.33 16.52 -14.13
N PRO A 46 4.63 16.30 -15.42
CA PRO A 46 6.00 15.99 -15.84
C PRO A 46 6.97 17.16 -15.63
N ASP A 47 6.47 18.38 -15.50
CA ASP A 47 7.28 19.58 -15.32
C ASP A 47 7.57 19.95 -13.88
N ASP A 48 6.91 19.28 -12.92
CA ASP A 48 7.11 19.45 -11.49
C ASP A 48 8.61 19.27 -11.12
N PRO A 49 9.22 20.24 -10.41
CA PRO A 49 10.64 20.17 -10.03
C PRO A 49 10.97 18.96 -9.17
N GLU A 50 10.05 18.49 -8.31
CA GLU A 50 10.26 17.32 -7.46
C GLU A 50 10.27 16.03 -8.29
N VAL A 51 9.35 15.90 -9.25
CA VAL A 51 9.28 14.76 -10.18
C VAL A 51 10.54 14.70 -11.04
N LYS A 52 11.00 15.84 -11.56
CA LYS A 52 12.26 15.95 -12.31
C LYS A 52 13.46 15.55 -11.45
N ALA A 53 13.53 16.02 -10.20
CA ALA A 53 14.59 15.65 -9.28
C ALA A 53 14.58 14.14 -8.97
N ALA A 54 13.41 13.54 -8.73
CA ALA A 54 13.26 12.12 -8.48
C ALA A 54 13.68 11.26 -9.70
N ARG A 55 13.28 11.65 -10.91
CA ARG A 55 13.71 11.01 -12.17
C ARG A 55 15.21 11.15 -12.39
N ALA A 56 15.80 12.29 -12.07
CA ALA A 56 17.24 12.50 -12.16
C ALA A 56 18.01 11.61 -11.17
N ARG A 57 17.51 11.42 -9.93
CA ARG A 57 18.12 10.52 -8.92
C ARG A 57 18.08 9.04 -9.35
N THR A 58 17.08 8.65 -10.13
CA THR A 58 16.92 7.27 -10.63
C THR A 58 17.47 7.06 -12.04
N ALA A 59 17.86 8.14 -12.73
CA ALA A 59 18.46 8.07 -14.06
C ALA A 59 19.69 7.15 -14.06
N GLY A 60 19.71 6.18 -14.98
CA GLY A 60 20.78 5.18 -15.09
C GLY A 60 20.63 3.97 -14.16
N ARG A 61 19.67 3.94 -13.24
CA ARG A 61 19.31 2.71 -12.51
C ARG A 61 18.28 1.93 -13.30
N ARG A 62 18.57 0.66 -13.61
CA ARG A 62 17.61 -0.23 -14.23
C ARG A 62 16.52 -0.58 -13.21
N PRO A 63 15.22 -0.47 -13.56
CA PRO A 63 14.17 -0.93 -12.67
C PRO A 63 14.30 -2.43 -12.41
N PRO A 64 13.80 -2.94 -11.26
CA PRO A 64 13.80 -4.36 -10.97
C PRO A 64 13.04 -5.13 -12.06
N ARG A 65 13.47 -6.36 -12.34
CA ARG A 65 12.84 -7.22 -13.36
C ARG A 65 11.34 -7.44 -13.10
N HIS A 66 10.96 -7.49 -11.84
CA HIS A 66 9.58 -7.65 -11.39
C HIS A 66 9.28 -6.54 -10.39
N ALA A 67 8.28 -5.72 -10.68
CA ALA A 67 7.83 -4.67 -9.78
C ALA A 67 7.36 -5.29 -8.45
N PRO A 68 7.75 -4.73 -7.30
CA PRO A 68 7.20 -5.15 -6.02
C PRO A 68 5.72 -4.73 -5.95
N VAL A 69 4.83 -5.70 -5.81
CA VAL A 69 3.38 -5.47 -5.67
C VAL A 69 3.01 -5.58 -4.19
N VAL A 70 2.26 -4.60 -3.69
CA VAL A 70 1.78 -4.58 -2.30
C VAL A 70 0.61 -5.56 -2.13
N PRO A 71 0.62 -6.43 -1.10
CA PRO A 71 -0.50 -7.34 -0.84
C PRO A 71 -1.64 -6.58 -0.16
N VAL A 72 -2.61 -6.11 -0.95
CA VAL A 72 -3.77 -5.33 -0.47
C VAL A 72 -5.04 -6.17 -0.33
N ALA A 73 -5.10 -7.31 -1.01
CA ALA A 73 -6.26 -8.19 -0.94
C ALA A 73 -6.42 -8.81 0.44
N LEU A 74 -7.68 -8.99 0.86
CA LEU A 74 -8.04 -9.61 2.13
C LEU A 74 -7.59 -11.07 2.15
N ARG A 75 -6.89 -11.45 3.22
CA ARG A 75 -6.34 -12.80 3.45
C ARG A 75 -6.44 -13.17 4.93
N PRO A 76 -6.29 -14.46 5.29
CA PRO A 76 -6.05 -14.85 6.66
C PRO A 76 -4.83 -14.11 7.22
N ALA A 77 -4.92 -13.65 8.47
CA ALA A 77 -3.92 -12.76 9.06
C ALA A 77 -2.49 -13.30 8.93
N ALA A 78 -2.29 -14.59 9.22
CA ALA A 78 -0.97 -15.23 9.11
C ALA A 78 -0.37 -15.15 7.70
N ILE A 79 -1.18 -15.28 6.65
CA ILE A 79 -0.72 -15.20 5.26
C ILE A 79 -0.45 -13.74 4.88
N GLY A 80 -1.39 -12.84 5.21
CA GLY A 80 -1.25 -11.41 4.94
C GLY A 80 0.01 -10.82 5.59
N GLU A 81 0.28 -11.15 6.85
CA GLU A 81 1.47 -10.69 7.58
C GLU A 81 2.78 -11.21 6.96
N GLN A 82 2.81 -12.47 6.52
CA GLN A 82 3.97 -13.05 5.83
C GLN A 82 4.26 -12.34 4.50
N LEU A 83 3.22 -12.10 3.70
CA LEU A 83 3.35 -11.41 2.42
C LEU A 83 3.78 -9.96 2.60
N LEU A 84 3.20 -9.25 3.57
CA LEU A 84 3.58 -7.87 3.86
C LEU A 84 5.05 -7.80 4.32
N ARG A 85 5.48 -8.72 5.17
CA ARG A 85 6.89 -8.83 5.58
C ARG A 85 7.80 -9.03 4.38
N ALA A 86 7.51 -10.01 3.52
CA ALA A 86 8.29 -10.29 2.32
C ALA A 86 8.33 -9.08 1.36
N TYR A 87 7.21 -8.34 1.24
CA TYR A 87 7.15 -7.10 0.47
C TYR A 87 8.08 -6.03 1.05
N THR A 88 8.02 -5.79 2.36
CA THR A 88 8.87 -4.78 3.02
C THR A 88 10.36 -5.13 2.94
N GLU A 89 10.72 -6.40 3.13
CA GLU A 89 12.10 -6.89 2.97
C GLU A 89 12.60 -6.69 1.53
N ARG A 90 11.74 -6.96 0.55
CA ARG A 90 12.05 -6.73 -0.87
C ARG A 90 12.26 -5.25 -1.17
N LEU A 91 11.44 -4.35 -0.63
CA LEU A 91 11.62 -2.91 -0.79
C LEU A 91 12.94 -2.42 -0.18
N ALA A 92 13.26 -2.89 1.03
CA ALA A 92 14.52 -2.57 1.68
C ALA A 92 15.72 -3.00 0.82
N GLY A 93 15.66 -4.18 0.20
CA GLY A 93 16.69 -4.67 -0.73
C GLY A 93 16.85 -3.83 -2.01
N LEU A 94 15.83 -3.06 -2.42
CA LEU A 94 15.88 -2.15 -3.56
C LEU A 94 16.39 -0.75 -3.18
N GLY A 95 16.73 -0.52 -1.91
CA GLY A 95 17.11 0.80 -1.41
C GLY A 95 15.92 1.77 -1.36
N ALA A 96 14.69 1.26 -1.42
CA ALA A 96 13.51 2.05 -1.11
C ALA A 96 13.49 2.24 0.42
N THR A 97 13.85 3.44 0.87
CA THR A 97 13.55 3.86 2.23
C THR A 97 12.08 4.26 2.24
N ALA A 98 11.33 3.79 3.24
CA ALA A 98 10.02 4.36 3.52
C ALA A 98 10.23 5.87 3.70
N VAL A 99 9.62 6.67 2.84
CA VAL A 99 9.53 8.11 3.07
C VAL A 99 8.67 8.24 4.33
N GLU A 100 9.31 8.49 5.46
CA GLU A 100 8.61 8.92 6.68
C GLU A 100 7.74 10.11 6.25
N PRO A 101 6.44 10.13 6.59
CA PRO A 101 5.63 11.29 6.28
C PRO A 101 6.25 12.49 6.97
N GLU A 102 6.69 13.47 6.18
CA GLU A 102 7.14 14.74 6.73
C GLU A 102 6.00 15.28 7.58
N THR A 103 6.26 15.41 8.88
CA THR A 103 5.39 16.15 9.80
C THR A 103 5.59 17.62 9.50
N THR A 104 5.09 18.07 8.36
CA THR A 104 5.09 19.47 7.99
C THR A 104 4.03 20.16 8.81
N GLY A 105 4.47 21.10 9.64
CA GLY A 105 3.66 21.81 10.62
C GLY A 105 2.40 22.42 10.02
N GLN A 106 1.29 22.20 10.73
CA GLN A 106 0.36 23.21 11.20
C GLN A 106 0.45 24.58 10.47
N ASP A 107 -0.40 24.77 9.45
CA ASP A 107 -1.17 26.01 9.24
C ASP A 107 -2.18 25.86 8.07
N GLY A 108 -3.43 26.23 8.34
CA GLY A 108 -4.43 26.57 7.30
C GLY A 108 -5.33 25.43 6.84
N GLY A 109 -6.55 25.37 7.37
CA GLY A 109 -7.51 24.30 7.14
C GLY A 109 -8.01 24.15 5.70
N LEU A 110 -8.33 22.90 5.35
CA LEU A 110 -9.55 22.44 4.69
C LEU A 110 -9.46 20.90 4.50
N GLY A 111 -10.10 20.14 5.39
CA GLY A 111 -10.73 18.84 5.07
C GLY A 111 -9.86 17.65 4.66
N SER A 112 -8.69 17.41 5.27
CA SER A 112 -7.83 16.24 4.97
C SER A 112 -8.11 14.96 5.79
N ASP A 113 -9.09 14.98 6.70
CA ASP A 113 -9.32 13.89 7.68
C ASP A 113 -9.64 12.50 7.07
N GLY A 114 -9.98 12.42 5.79
CA GLY A 114 -10.36 11.16 5.13
C GLY A 114 -9.18 10.29 4.67
N PHE A 115 -8.11 10.91 4.17
CA PHE A 115 -7.00 10.18 3.53
C PHE A 115 -5.90 9.78 4.51
N ASP A 116 -5.60 10.63 5.51
CA ASP A 116 -4.63 10.31 6.56
C ASP A 116 -5.10 9.15 7.44
N THR A 117 -6.42 9.03 7.62
CA THR A 117 -7.04 7.93 8.36
C THR A 117 -6.88 6.58 7.62
N LEU A 118 -6.97 6.58 6.28
CA LEU A 118 -6.76 5.38 5.47
C LEU A 118 -5.29 4.94 5.50
N ALA A 119 -4.35 5.88 5.39
CA ALA A 119 -2.93 5.59 5.50
C ALA A 119 -2.55 5.00 6.89
N ALA A 120 -3.15 5.52 7.96
CA ALA A 120 -2.94 5.02 9.32
C ALA A 120 -3.54 3.62 9.57
N VAL A 121 -4.70 3.32 8.95
CA VAL A 121 -5.34 2.00 9.01
C VAL A 121 -4.52 0.94 8.27
N PHE A 122 -3.96 1.27 7.10
CA PHE A 122 -3.11 0.35 6.34
C PHE A 122 -1.71 0.15 6.96
N ALA A 123 -1.20 1.13 7.71
CA ALA A 123 0.09 1.05 8.41
C ALA A 123 0.03 0.37 9.79
N GLY A 124 -1.12 -0.19 10.20
CA GLY A 124 -1.23 -1.00 11.42
C GLY A 124 -0.93 -0.25 12.73
N ARG A 125 -1.10 1.08 12.78
CA ARG A 125 -0.88 1.88 14.00
C ARG A 125 -2.17 2.57 14.46
N LEU A 126 -2.95 1.86 15.27
CA LEU A 126 -3.81 2.50 16.27
C LEU A 126 -3.30 2.14 17.67
N ARG A 127 -2.75 3.13 18.38
CA ARG A 127 -2.78 3.10 19.85
C ARG A 127 -4.19 3.50 20.28
N GLN A 128 -4.82 2.66 21.09
CA GLN A 128 -6.05 3.03 21.79
C GLN A 128 -5.73 4.11 22.84
N GLN A 129 -6.52 5.18 22.87
CA GLN A 129 -6.82 5.88 24.12
C GLN A 129 -8.04 5.22 24.75
#